data_AF-A0A353Q6K6-F1
#
_entry.id   AF-A0A353Q6K6-F1
#
_cell.length_a   1.000
_cell.length_b   1.000
_cell.length_c   1.000
_cell.angle_alpha   90.00
_cell.angle_beta   90.00
_cell.angle_gamma   90.00
#
_symmetry.space_group_name_H-M   'P 1'
#
loop_
_entity.id
_entity.type
_entity.pdbx_description
1 polymer ?
#
loop_
_entity_poly.entity_id
_entity_poly.type
_entity_poly.pdbx_seq_one_letter_code
_entity_poly.pdbx_strand_id
1 'polypeptide(L)' 'IYQMVGGLRAGMGYCGAENIEKLHDAKFTKITAAGYAESHPHGVMITREAPNYSRENE' A
#
# COMPACT_ATOMS: atom_id res chain seq x y z
N ILE A 1 0.75 3.59 -15.57
CA ILE A 1 1.71 4.49 -14.87
C ILE A 1 1.05 5.33 -13.78
N TYR A 2 -0.15 5.91 -14.02
CA TYR A 2 -0.83 6.79 -13.05
C TYR A 2 -1.01 6.17 -11.65
N GLN A 3 -1.47 4.91 -11.57
CA GLN A 3 -1.72 4.25 -10.27
C GLN A 3 -0.43 4.01 -9.46
N MET A 4 0.67 3.66 -10.12
CA MET A 4 1.96 3.48 -9.45
C MET A 4 2.48 4.80 -8.88
N VAL A 5 2.44 5.87 -9.68
CA VAL A 5 2.88 7.21 -9.23
C VAL A 5 1.96 7.75 -8.13
N GLY A 6 0.65 7.52 -8.25
CA GLY A 6 -0.34 7.89 -7.24
C GLY A 6 -0.09 7.19 -5.90
N GLY A 7 0.15 5.88 -5.94
CA GLY A 7 0.49 5.09 -4.75
C GLY A 7 1.78 5.56 -4.07
N LEU A 8 2.84 5.82 -4.86
CA LEU A 8 4.09 6.35 -4.33
C LEU A 8 3.89 7.70 -3.63
N ARG A 9 3.17 8.65 -4.26
CA ARG A 9 2.90 9.97 -3.67
C ARG A 9 2.06 9.87 -2.40
N ALA A 10 1.08 8.96 -2.36
CA ALA A 10 0.30 8.72 -1.15
C ALA A 10 1.19 8.22 0.00
N GLY A 11 2.07 7.24 -0.27
CA GLY A 11 3.05 6.76 0.71
C GLY A 11 4.00 7.85 1.19
N MET A 12 4.55 8.65 0.27
CA MET A 12 5.36 9.82 0.61
C MET A 12 4.61 10.82 1.51
N GLY A 13 3.33 11.05 1.25
CA GLY A 13 2.46 11.89 2.10
C GLY A 13 2.31 11.34 3.52
N TYR A 14 2.06 10.03 3.67
CA TYR A 14 1.99 9.38 4.99
C TYR A 14 3.31 9.46 5.76
N CYS A 15 4.45 9.40 5.06
CA CYS A 15 5.78 9.50 5.66
C CYS A 15 6.27 10.93 5.84
N GLY A 16 5.54 11.95 5.38
CA GLY A 16 5.99 13.35 5.39
C GLY A 16 7.23 13.60 4.52
N ALA A 17 7.43 12.80 3.47
CA ALA A 17 8.58 12.88 2.58
C ALA A 17 8.28 13.78 1.37
N GLU A 18 8.95 14.92 1.27
CA GLU A 18 8.79 15.85 0.13
C GLU A 18 9.47 15.38 -1.16
N ASN A 19 10.42 14.45 -1.05
CA ASN A 19 11.18 13.87 -2.16
C ASN A 19 11.61 12.42 -1.85
N ILE A 20 12.21 11.75 -2.83
CA ILE A 20 12.60 10.33 -2.72
C ILE A 20 13.69 10.12 -1.67
N GLU A 21 14.69 11.02 -1.60
CA GLU A 21 15.75 10.93 -0.59
C GLU A 21 15.18 10.96 0.83
N LYS A 22 14.20 11.82 1.09
CA LYS A 22 13.49 11.86 2.39
C LYS A 22 12.63 10.63 2.66
N LEU A 23 12.12 9.96 1.62
CA LEU A 23 11.37 8.72 1.79
C LEU A 23 12.29 7.59 2.28
N HIS A 24 13.57 7.58 1.89
CA HIS A 24 14.53 6.59 2.36
C HIS A 24 14.80 6.65 3.88
N ASP A 25 14.53 7.79 4.52
CA ASP A 25 14.63 7.95 5.98
C ASP A 25 13.41 7.36 6.73
N ALA A 26 12.37 6.91 6.02
CA ALA A 26 11.18 6.34 6.62
C ALA A 26 11.47 5.05 7.38
N LYS A 27 10.70 4.80 8.44
CA LYS A 27 10.88 3.64 9.32
C LYS A 27 9.93 2.53 8.95
N PHE A 28 10.45 1.30 8.94
CA PHE A 28 9.64 0.10 8.81
C PHE A 28 9.40 -0.54 10.17
N THR A 29 8.23 -1.16 10.32
CA THR A 29 7.90 -2.02 11.44
C THR A 29 7.64 -3.43 10.91
N LYS A 30 8.22 -4.43 11.57
CA LYS A 30 7.99 -5.83 11.23
C LYS A 30 6.57 -6.23 11.62
N ILE A 31 5.84 -6.83 10.70
CA ILE A 31 4.48 -7.37 10.94
C ILE A 31 4.48 -8.89 11.00
N THR A 32 3.42 -9.45 11.57
CA THR A 32 3.17 -10.90 11.60
C THR A 32 2.39 -11.35 10.37
N ALA A 33 2.25 -12.66 10.15
CA ALA A 33 1.38 -13.19 9.10
C ALA A 33 -0.10 -12.77 9.28
N ALA A 34 -0.57 -12.66 10.53
CA ALA A 34 -1.90 -12.13 10.81
C ALA A 34 -2.02 -10.66 10.41
N GLY A 35 -1.01 -9.83 10.73
CA GLY A 35 -0.97 -8.43 10.30
C GLY A 35 -0.91 -8.25 8.78
N TYR A 36 -0.25 -9.18 8.07
CA TYR A 36 -0.27 -9.20 6.61
C TYR A 36 -1.68 -9.48 6.04
N ALA A 37 -2.38 -10.48 6.60
CA ALA A 37 -3.75 -10.78 6.22
C ALA A 37 -4.69 -9.60 6.53
N GLU A 38 -4.50 -8.95 7.68
CA GLU A 38 -5.23 -7.75 8.10
C GLU A 38 -4.99 -6.55 7.18
N SER A 39 -3.78 -6.38 6.66
CA SER A 39 -3.45 -5.25 5.78
C SER A 39 -4.18 -5.28 4.43
N HIS A 40 -4.61 -6.45 3.98
CA HIS A 40 -5.40 -6.61 2.76
C HIS A 40 -6.90 -6.55 3.09
N PRO A 41 -7.79 -6.19 2.14
CA PRO A 41 -9.22 -6.40 2.28
C PRO A 41 -9.55 -7.81 2.80
N HIS A 42 -10.32 -7.88 3.87
CA HIS A 42 -10.73 -9.10 4.55
C HIS A 42 -12.12 -8.92 5.15
N GLY A 43 -12.87 -10.02 5.30
CA GLY A 43 -14.25 -9.98 5.84
C GLY A 43 -15.29 -9.36 4.90
N VAL A 44 -14.95 -9.13 3.62
CA VAL A 44 -15.82 -8.52 2.62
C VAL A 44 -15.68 -9.23 1.27
N MET A 45 -16.72 -9.17 0.45
CA MET A 45 -16.69 -9.61 -0.94
C MET A 45 -16.46 -8.41 -1.87
N ILE A 46 -15.44 -8.49 -2.73
CA ILE A 46 -15.16 -7.45 -3.72
C ILE A 46 -16.19 -7.57 -4.85
N THR A 47 -17.10 -6.61 -4.95
CA THR A 47 -18.16 -6.60 -5.98
C THR A 47 -17.76 -5.82 -7.24
N ARG A 48 -16.66 -5.06 -7.17
CA ARG A 48 -16.14 -4.24 -8.27
C ARG A 48 -14.62 -4.21 -8.21
N GLU A 49 -13.99 -4.34 -9.37
CA GLU A 49 -12.53 -4.29 -9.48
C GLU A 49 -11.99 -2.89 -9.21
N ALA A 50 -10.86 -2.84 -8.52
CA ALA A 50 -10.10 -1.62 -8.26
C ALA A 50 -8.96 -1.50 -9.30
N PRO A 51 -8.68 -0.29 -9.81
CA PRO A 51 -7.65 -0.09 -10.84
C PRO A 51 -6.21 -0.25 -10.32
N ASN A 52 -6.03 -0.39 -9.00
CA ASN A 52 -4.74 -0.43 -8.31
C ASN A 52 -4.63 -1.58 -7.30
N TYR A 53 -5.58 -2.51 -7.27
CA TYR A 53 -5.57 -3.63 -6.35
C TYR A 53 -6.16 -4.88 -7.01
N SER A 54 -5.38 -5.96 -7.01
CA SER A 54 -5.76 -7.28 -7.49
C SER A 54 -5.04 -8.31 -6.61
N ARG A 55 -5.70 -9.42 -6.27
CA ARG A 55 -5.02 -10.55 -5.63
C ARG A 55 -4.61 -11.53 -6.72
N GLU A 56 -3.32 -11.83 -6.78
CA GLU A 56 -2.74 -12.69 -7.82
C GLU A 56 -3.09 -14.18 -7.65
N ASN A 57 -3.91 -14.55 -6.65
CA ASN A 57 -4.30 -15.94 -6.37
C ASN A 57 -5.75 -16.04 -5.84
N GLU A 58 -6.71 -15.57 -6.63
CA GLU A 58 -8.09 -16.10 -6.68
C GLU A 58 -8.35 -16.64 -8.09
#